data_AF-A0A0X1U7X5-F1
#
_entry.id   AF-A0A0X1U7X5-F1
#
_cell.length_a   1.000
_cell.length_b   1.000
_cell.length_c   1.000
_cell.angle_alpha   90.00
_cell.angle_beta   90.00
_cell.angle_gamma   90.00
#
_symmetry.space_group_name_H-M   'P 1'
#
loop_
_entity.id
_entity.type
_entity.pdbx_description
1 polymer ?
#
loop_
_entity_poly.entity_id
_entity_poly.type
_entity_poly.pdbx_seq_one_letter_code
_entity_poly.pdbx_strand_id
1 'polypeptide(L)'
;MEKTCIFLFTANSNLSAYKFLFISLLHHQNFLLGGGAFPTLIAMITMFFVGTAGGIFPSIVSSVLLTAFILLGIIMTFVVTKLLSNTILKGVPSSFTLEMPPYRRPQIGKVIVRSIFDRTLFVLGRAIVVAAPAGLVIWLMANISINNISVLNHCASFLNPFAQLMGLDGVILLAFILGFPANEIVIPIIIMAYMSQGSLLELDSLTQLKELFVSHGWTWITAVSTMLFSLMHWPCSTTLLTIKKETNSWKWTALAVIIPTAIGVTVCILFANIAKLFV
;
A
#
# COMPACT_ATOMS: atom_id res chain seq x y z
N MET A 1 -15.27 -25.63 -10.07
CA MET A 1 -13.95 -25.12 -10.53
C MET A 1 -13.37 -24.03 -9.64
N GLU A 2 -14.14 -23.41 -8.75
CA GLU A 2 -13.58 -22.55 -7.69
C GLU A 2 -12.85 -23.33 -6.59
N LYS A 3 -13.18 -24.62 -6.45
CA LYS A 3 -12.54 -25.52 -5.50
C LYS A 3 -11.10 -25.89 -5.87
N THR A 4 -10.65 -25.82 -7.13
CA THR A 4 -9.33 -26.39 -7.49
C THR A 4 -8.14 -25.46 -7.20
N CYS A 5 -8.36 -24.14 -7.08
CA CYS A 5 -7.35 -23.22 -6.54
C CYS A 5 -7.32 -23.25 -4.99
N ILE A 6 -8.44 -23.63 -4.37
CA ILE A 6 -8.59 -23.73 -2.91
C ILE A 6 -8.18 -25.13 -2.40
N PHE A 7 -8.26 -26.18 -3.23
CA PHE A 7 -7.95 -27.58 -2.84
C PHE A 7 -6.46 -27.93 -2.80
N LEU A 8 -5.57 -27.08 -3.31
CA LEU A 8 -4.12 -27.33 -3.20
C LEU A 8 -3.51 -26.84 -1.87
N PHE A 9 -4.32 -26.32 -0.94
CA PHE A 9 -3.88 -25.91 0.40
C PHE A 9 -4.47 -26.73 1.55
N THR A 10 -5.33 -27.72 1.25
CA THR A 10 -5.89 -28.66 2.24
C THR A 10 -4.97 -29.84 2.58
N ALA A 11 -3.67 -29.78 2.27
CA ALA A 11 -2.75 -30.88 2.51
C ALA A 11 -1.38 -30.36 2.94
N ASN A 12 -1.28 -29.80 4.15
CA ASN A 12 -0.35 -30.22 5.20
C ASN A 12 -0.32 -29.13 6.29
N SER A 13 -0.67 -29.49 7.51
CA SER A 13 -0.67 -28.66 8.72
C SER A 13 0.75 -28.30 9.21
N ASN A 14 1.69 -28.10 8.29
CA ASN A 14 3.07 -27.83 8.60
C ASN A 14 3.33 -26.31 8.58
N LEU A 15 3.92 -25.83 9.68
CA LEU A 15 4.33 -24.44 9.90
C LEU A 15 5.14 -23.88 8.71
N SER A 16 5.83 -24.72 7.93
CA SER A 16 6.63 -24.37 6.74
C SER A 16 5.80 -23.87 5.53
N ALA A 17 4.58 -24.38 5.33
CA ALA A 17 3.73 -23.99 4.20
C ALA A 17 3.10 -22.60 4.42
N TYR A 18 2.60 -22.33 5.63
CA TYR A 18 2.10 -21.02 6.03
C TYR A 18 3.17 -19.93 5.94
N LYS A 19 4.39 -20.33 6.26
CA LYS A 19 5.61 -19.54 6.22
C LYS A 19 5.99 -19.07 4.80
N PHE A 20 5.99 -19.99 3.83
CA PHE A 20 6.25 -19.66 2.42
C PHE A 20 5.11 -18.86 1.79
N LEU A 21 3.85 -19.20 2.11
CA LEU A 21 2.67 -18.45 1.68
C LEU A 21 2.70 -17.01 2.21
N PHE A 22 3.07 -16.82 3.47
CA PHE A 22 3.20 -15.51 4.10
C PHE A 22 4.26 -14.64 3.42
N ILE A 23 5.43 -15.20 3.12
CA ILE A 23 6.48 -14.53 2.33
C ILE A 23 5.94 -14.14 0.95
N SER A 24 5.31 -15.06 0.22
CA SER A 24 4.82 -14.81 -1.13
C SER A 24 3.75 -13.71 -1.17
N LEU A 25 2.80 -13.74 -0.23
CA LEU A 25 1.73 -12.75 -0.12
C LEU A 25 2.25 -11.36 0.28
N LEU A 26 3.26 -11.29 1.16
CA LEU A 26 3.91 -10.02 1.50
C LEU A 26 4.65 -9.41 0.31
N HIS A 27 5.38 -10.22 -0.45
CA HIS A 27 6.19 -9.71 -1.56
C HIS A 27 5.36 -9.24 -2.76
N HIS A 28 4.34 -10.02 -3.14
CA HIS A 28 3.53 -9.68 -4.30
C HIS A 28 2.66 -8.42 -4.11
N GLN A 29 2.29 -8.10 -2.87
CA GLN A 29 1.33 -7.02 -2.61
C GLN A 29 2.00 -5.72 -2.13
N ASN A 30 3.09 -5.80 -1.38
CA ASN A 30 3.77 -4.60 -0.89
C ASN A 30 4.89 -4.12 -1.82
N PHE A 31 5.69 -5.02 -2.38
CA PHE A 31 6.93 -4.61 -3.05
C PHE A 31 6.92 -4.73 -4.58
N LEU A 32 6.08 -5.62 -5.13
CA LEU A 32 5.98 -5.89 -6.57
C LEU A 32 4.72 -5.28 -7.19
N LEU A 33 4.37 -4.05 -6.80
CA LEU A 33 3.30 -3.23 -7.39
C LEU A 33 1.88 -3.44 -6.83
N GLY A 34 1.62 -2.97 -5.60
CA GLY A 34 0.25 -2.75 -5.11
C GLY A 34 -0.44 -1.60 -5.88
N GLY A 35 -1.73 -1.77 -6.22
CA GLY A 35 -2.49 -0.91 -7.15
C GLY A 35 -2.43 0.61 -6.89
N GLY A 36 -2.31 1.05 -5.63
CA GLY A 36 -2.26 2.47 -5.27
C GLY A 36 -0.87 3.13 -5.24
N ALA A 37 0.21 2.34 -5.21
CA ALA A 37 1.56 2.91 -5.18
C ALA A 37 1.93 3.53 -6.53
N PHE A 38 1.45 2.97 -7.64
CA PHE A 38 1.79 3.41 -9.00
C PHE A 38 1.34 4.83 -9.31
N PRO A 39 0.05 5.17 -9.17
CA PRO A 39 -0.41 6.54 -9.39
C PRO A 39 0.34 7.53 -8.49
N THR A 40 0.54 7.16 -7.22
CA THR A 40 1.24 8.01 -6.24
C THR A 40 2.69 8.29 -6.64
N LEU A 41 3.47 7.26 -7.02
CA LEU A 41 4.86 7.44 -7.45
C LEU A 41 4.96 8.31 -8.70
N ILE A 42 4.12 8.03 -9.70
CA ILE A 42 4.11 8.78 -10.97
C ILE A 42 3.76 10.25 -10.71
N ALA A 43 2.71 10.50 -9.93
CA ALA A 43 2.27 11.84 -9.56
C ALA A 43 3.38 12.60 -8.80
N MET A 44 4.00 11.98 -7.81
CA MET A 44 5.03 12.62 -6.99
C MET A 44 6.33 12.91 -7.76
N ILE A 45 6.78 11.97 -8.60
CA ILE A 45 7.97 12.15 -9.46
C ILE A 45 7.74 13.30 -10.44
N THR A 46 6.58 13.30 -11.11
CA THR A 46 6.27 14.33 -12.12
C THR A 46 6.17 15.73 -11.49
N MET A 47 5.49 15.86 -10.35
CA MET A 47 5.31 17.15 -9.68
C MET A 47 6.59 17.72 -9.08
N PHE A 48 7.39 16.92 -8.36
CA PHE A 48 8.52 17.43 -7.59
C PHE A 48 9.86 17.44 -8.33
N PHE A 49 10.10 16.51 -9.25
CA PHE A 49 11.43 16.33 -9.86
C PHE A 49 11.52 16.77 -11.33
N VAL A 50 10.40 16.70 -12.05
CA VAL A 50 10.39 16.86 -13.51
C VAL A 50 9.75 18.20 -13.90
N GLY A 51 8.65 18.55 -13.23
CA GLY A 51 7.83 19.71 -13.59
C GLY A 51 6.87 19.41 -14.73
N THR A 52 5.94 20.33 -14.98
CA THR A 52 4.86 20.19 -15.97
C THR A 52 5.25 20.63 -17.39
N ALA A 53 6.51 21.02 -17.60
CA ALA A 53 7.01 21.44 -18.91
C ALA A 53 7.22 20.21 -19.80
N GLY A 54 6.38 20.07 -20.83
CA GLY A 54 6.48 18.99 -21.80
C GLY A 54 7.80 19.02 -22.57
N GLY A 55 8.52 17.89 -22.58
CA GLY A 55 9.77 17.73 -23.32
C GLY A 55 10.33 16.31 -23.24
N ILE A 56 11.24 15.97 -24.15
CA ILE A 56 11.86 14.64 -24.23
C ILE A 56 12.77 14.39 -23.03
N PHE A 57 13.59 15.37 -22.64
CA PHE A 57 14.49 15.28 -21.49
C PHE A 57 13.74 15.05 -20.15
N PRO A 58 12.71 15.84 -19.80
CA PRO A 58 11.83 15.58 -18.64
C PRO A 58 11.24 14.17 -18.59
N SER A 59 10.81 13.66 -19.75
CA SER A 59 10.20 12.32 -19.86
C SER A 59 11.21 11.19 -19.58
N ILE A 60 12.46 11.34 -20.04
CA ILE A 60 13.54 10.39 -19.75
C ILE A 60 13.89 10.41 -18.26
N VAL A 61 13.99 11.59 -17.65
CA VAL A 61 14.27 11.70 -16.20
C VAL A 61 13.16 11.03 -15.39
N SER A 62 11.89 11.23 -15.76
CA SER A 62 10.73 10.62 -15.10
C SER A 62 10.79 9.09 -15.12
N SER A 63 11.09 8.50 -16.28
CA SER A 63 11.13 7.04 -16.45
C SER A 63 12.32 6.41 -15.73
N VAL A 64 13.48 7.08 -15.73
CA VAL A 64 14.67 6.64 -14.98
C VAL A 64 14.39 6.66 -13.48
N LEU A 65 13.82 7.75 -12.94
CA LEU A 65 13.47 7.85 -11.52
C LEU A 65 12.43 6.79 -11.12
N LEU A 66 11.38 6.61 -11.92
CA LEU A 66 10.37 5.59 -11.65
C LEU A 66 10.99 4.18 -11.63
N THR A 67 11.83 3.88 -12.63
CA THR A 67 12.54 2.59 -12.70
C THR A 67 13.45 2.39 -11.49
N ALA A 68 14.15 3.43 -11.03
CA ALA A 68 15.00 3.36 -9.85
C ALA A 68 14.20 3.05 -8.58
N PHE A 69 13.03 3.67 -8.38
CA PHE A 69 12.15 3.36 -7.24
C PHE A 69 11.58 1.93 -7.31
N ILE A 70 11.22 1.44 -8.50
CA ILE A 70 10.76 0.07 -8.69
C ILE A 70 11.88 -0.93 -8.35
N LEU A 71 13.10 -0.67 -8.85
CA LEU A 71 14.26 -1.50 -8.53
C LEU A 71 14.60 -1.47 -7.04
N LEU A 72 14.47 -0.32 -6.38
CA LEU A 72 14.61 -0.21 -4.93
C LEU A 72 13.61 -1.11 -4.20
N GLY A 73 12.33 -1.11 -4.61
CA GLY A 73 11.32 -2.02 -4.06
C GLY A 73 11.66 -3.50 -4.25
N ILE A 74 12.17 -3.87 -5.43
CA ILE A 74 12.63 -5.24 -5.71
C ILE A 74 13.84 -5.60 -4.85
N ILE A 75 14.81 -4.69 -4.68
CA ILE A 75 15.97 -4.94 -3.80
C ILE A 75 15.50 -5.15 -2.36
N MET A 76 14.59 -4.30 -1.87
CA MET A 76 14.05 -4.44 -0.52
C MET A 76 13.28 -5.75 -0.33
N THR A 77 12.55 -6.25 -1.34
CA THR A 77 11.96 -7.60 -1.36
C THR A 77 13.00 -8.68 -1.05
N PHE A 78 14.13 -8.65 -1.76
CA PHE A 78 15.19 -9.64 -1.54
C PHE A 78 15.82 -9.51 -0.15
N VAL A 79 16.03 -8.28 0.33
CA VAL A 79 16.56 -8.02 1.68
C VAL A 79 15.62 -8.59 2.75
N VAL A 80 14.32 -8.31 2.64
CA VAL A 80 13.31 -8.80 3.59
C VAL A 80 13.16 -10.30 3.52
N THR A 81 13.15 -10.89 2.32
CA THR A 81 13.14 -12.36 2.15
C THR A 81 14.32 -13.00 2.85
N LYS A 82 15.53 -12.45 2.66
CA LYS A 82 16.76 -12.97 3.27
C LYS A 82 16.72 -12.83 4.79
N LEU A 83 16.27 -11.67 5.30
CA LEU A 83 16.14 -11.41 6.73
C LEU A 83 15.15 -12.38 7.38
N LEU A 84 13.97 -12.54 6.80
CA LEU A 84 12.91 -13.42 7.29
C LEU A 84 13.32 -14.90 7.22
N SER A 85 13.93 -15.32 6.10
CA SER A 85 14.45 -16.70 5.90
C SER A 85 15.49 -17.08 6.95
N ASN A 86 16.37 -16.14 7.32
CA ASN A 86 17.41 -16.40 8.32
C ASN A 86 16.90 -16.38 9.77
N THR A 87 15.83 -15.63 10.06
CA THR A 87 15.34 -15.40 11.43
C THR A 87 14.14 -16.29 11.79
N ILE A 88 13.01 -16.12 11.11
CA ILE A 88 11.70 -16.67 11.49
C ILE A 88 11.43 -18.02 10.79
N LEU A 89 12.13 -18.31 9.70
CA LEU A 89 11.69 -19.25 8.66
C LEU A 89 12.66 -20.40 8.35
N LYS A 90 13.47 -20.85 9.32
CA LYS A 90 14.17 -22.13 9.18
C LYS A 90 13.13 -23.27 9.11
N GLY A 91 13.07 -23.98 8.00
CA GLY A 91 12.11 -25.06 7.76
C GLY A 91 12.44 -25.84 6.49
N VAL A 92 12.19 -27.14 6.51
CA VAL A 92 12.44 -28.05 5.38
C VAL A 92 11.60 -27.65 4.16
N PRO A 93 12.19 -27.67 2.95
CA PRO A 93 11.48 -27.34 1.73
C PRO A 93 10.32 -28.33 1.53
N SER A 94 9.11 -27.81 1.35
CA SER A 94 7.99 -28.63 0.90
C SER A 94 8.21 -28.97 -0.56
N SER A 95 8.44 -30.26 -0.86
CA SER A 95 8.46 -30.77 -2.23
C SER A 95 7.08 -30.56 -2.86
N PHE A 96 6.93 -29.50 -3.65
CA PHE A 96 5.81 -29.34 -4.55
C PHE A 96 6.15 -30.07 -5.84
N THR A 97 5.83 -31.37 -5.89
CA THR A 97 5.72 -32.08 -7.16
C THR A 97 4.46 -31.59 -7.86
N LEU A 98 4.64 -30.61 -8.75
CA LEU A 98 3.56 -30.03 -9.54
C LEU A 98 3.21 -31.01 -10.67
N GLU A 99 2.44 -32.04 -10.33
CA GLU A 99 1.82 -32.92 -11.32
C GLU A 99 0.79 -32.08 -12.09
N MET A 100 1.16 -31.64 -13.30
CA MET A 100 0.24 -30.86 -14.12
C MET A 100 -0.98 -31.72 -14.48
N PRO A 101 -2.20 -31.31 -14.07
CA PRO A 101 -3.40 -32.06 -14.41
C PRO A 101 -3.66 -32.00 -15.93
N PRO A 102 -4.26 -33.04 -16.52
CA PRO A 102 -4.60 -33.06 -17.94
C PRO A 102 -5.56 -31.91 -18.31
N TYR A 103 -5.15 -31.11 -19.30
CA TYR A 103 -5.86 -29.91 -19.76
C TYR A 103 -7.28 -30.26 -20.28
N ARG A 104 -8.32 -29.73 -19.63
CA ARG A 104 -9.72 -29.81 -20.09
C ARG A 104 -10.13 -28.50 -20.75
N ARG A 105 -10.78 -28.58 -21.93
CA ARG A 105 -11.29 -27.41 -22.64
C ARG A 105 -12.32 -26.67 -21.77
N PRO A 106 -12.16 -25.36 -21.52
CA PRO A 106 -13.08 -24.61 -20.69
C PRO A 106 -14.41 -24.37 -21.39
N GLN A 107 -15.52 -24.55 -20.66
CA GLN A 107 -16.85 -24.15 -21.11
C GLN A 107 -17.02 -22.64 -20.91
N ILE A 108 -16.62 -21.85 -21.91
CA ILE A 108 -16.48 -20.38 -21.83
C ILE A 108 -17.70 -19.70 -21.17
N GLY A 109 -18.92 -19.99 -21.61
CA GLY A 109 -20.13 -19.36 -21.08
C GLY A 109 -20.40 -19.68 -19.60
N LYS A 110 -20.29 -20.95 -19.20
CA LYS A 110 -20.49 -21.36 -17.80
C LYS A 110 -19.38 -20.84 -16.89
N VAL A 111 -18.14 -20.75 -17.40
CA VAL A 111 -17.01 -20.21 -16.64
C VAL A 111 -17.19 -18.71 -16.40
N ILE A 112 -17.61 -17.94 -17.40
CA ILE A 112 -17.84 -16.49 -17.26
C ILE A 112 -18.95 -16.22 -16.24
N VAL A 113 -20.14 -16.82 -16.41
CA VAL A 113 -21.27 -16.58 -15.50
C VAL A 113 -20.90 -17.02 -14.08
N ARG A 114 -20.34 -18.22 -13.92
CA ARG A 114 -19.95 -18.72 -12.58
C ARG A 114 -18.85 -17.85 -11.96
N SER A 115 -17.88 -17.36 -12.74
CA SER A 115 -16.78 -16.53 -12.23
C SER A 115 -17.25 -15.11 -11.87
N ILE A 116 -18.23 -14.56 -12.57
CA ILE A 116 -18.79 -13.26 -12.20
C ILE A 116 -19.60 -13.39 -10.91
N PHE A 117 -20.55 -14.33 -10.86
CA PHE A 117 -21.47 -14.47 -9.73
C PHE A 117 -20.81 -15.02 -8.47
N ASP A 118 -19.98 -16.06 -8.57
CA ASP A 118 -19.38 -16.66 -7.37
C ASP A 118 -18.10 -15.94 -6.92
N ARG A 119 -17.21 -15.56 -7.85
CA ARG A 119 -15.93 -14.93 -7.50
C ARG A 119 -16.02 -13.42 -7.39
N THR A 120 -16.52 -12.75 -8.42
CA THR A 120 -16.41 -11.29 -8.52
C THR A 120 -17.30 -10.61 -7.49
N LEU A 121 -18.56 -11.06 -7.37
CA LEU A 121 -19.52 -10.48 -6.44
C LEU A 121 -19.13 -10.71 -4.97
N PHE A 122 -18.54 -11.86 -4.66
CA PHE A 122 -18.03 -12.15 -3.31
C PHE A 122 -16.75 -11.38 -2.96
N VAL A 123 -15.86 -11.11 -3.93
CA VAL A 123 -14.70 -10.23 -3.73
C VAL A 123 -15.17 -8.79 -3.51
N LEU A 124 -16.10 -8.30 -4.34
CA LEU A 124 -16.65 -6.96 -4.24
C LEU A 124 -17.37 -6.74 -2.90
N GLY A 125 -18.20 -7.69 -2.47
CA GLY A 125 -18.88 -7.62 -1.18
C GLY A 125 -17.91 -7.49 -0.01
N ARG A 126 -16.77 -8.20 -0.05
CA ARG A 126 -15.72 -8.07 0.98
C ARG A 126 -15.05 -6.69 0.96
N ALA A 127 -14.83 -6.12 -0.22
CA ALA A 127 -14.26 -4.79 -0.34
C ALA A 127 -15.23 -3.72 0.21
N ILE A 128 -16.52 -3.79 -0.16
CA ILE A 128 -17.54 -2.85 0.31
C ILE A 128 -17.71 -2.89 1.83
N VAL A 129 -17.74 -4.10 2.43
CA VAL A 129 -17.90 -4.27 3.88
C VAL A 129 -16.76 -3.59 4.67
N VAL A 130 -15.57 -3.44 4.09
CA VAL A 130 -14.46 -2.72 4.73
C VAL A 130 -14.41 -1.25 4.33
N ALA A 131 -14.67 -0.93 3.06
CA ALA A 131 -14.56 0.44 2.54
C ALA A 131 -15.69 1.35 3.03
N ALA A 132 -16.95 0.87 3.09
CA ALA A 132 -18.09 1.67 3.51
C ALA A 132 -17.98 2.21 4.95
N PRO A 133 -17.67 1.40 5.99
CA PRO A 133 -17.51 1.93 7.34
C PRO A 133 -16.30 2.87 7.45
N ALA A 134 -15.20 2.59 6.75
CA ALA A 134 -14.04 3.46 6.77
C ALA A 134 -14.32 4.81 6.11
N GLY A 135 -15.03 4.83 4.98
CA GLY A 135 -15.47 6.06 4.32
C GLY A 135 -16.40 6.90 5.21
N LEU A 136 -17.32 6.25 5.94
CA LEU A 136 -18.17 6.92 6.91
C LEU A 136 -17.35 7.54 8.06
N VAL A 137 -16.34 6.85 8.56
CA VAL A 137 -15.42 7.38 9.59
C VAL A 137 -14.64 8.58 9.06
N ILE A 138 -14.07 8.48 7.85
CA ILE A 138 -13.34 9.59 7.20
C ILE A 138 -14.26 10.81 7.05
N TRP A 139 -15.49 10.60 6.57
CA TRP A 139 -16.48 11.66 6.40
C TRP A 139 -16.84 12.32 7.73
N LEU A 140 -17.09 11.55 8.80
CA LEU A 140 -17.36 12.09 10.13
C LEU A 140 -16.17 12.91 10.66
N MET A 141 -14.95 12.40 10.52
CA MET A 141 -13.74 13.11 10.96
C MET A 141 -13.51 14.42 10.19
N ALA A 142 -13.89 14.46 8.91
CA ALA A 142 -13.73 15.64 8.06
C ALA A 142 -14.80 16.71 8.32
N ASN A 143 -16.05 16.31 8.53
CA ASN A 143 -17.19 17.24 8.66
C ASN A 143 -17.42 17.72 10.09
N ILE A 144 -17.05 16.93 11.11
CA ILE A 144 -17.14 17.36 12.51
C ILE A 144 -15.96 18.28 12.80
N SER A 145 -16.24 19.53 13.12
CA SER A 145 -15.25 20.51 13.54
C SER A 145 -15.41 20.84 15.03
N ILE A 146 -14.28 20.91 15.73
CA ILE A 146 -14.19 21.33 17.12
C ILE A 146 -13.29 22.58 17.12
N ASN A 147 -13.78 23.70 17.67
CA ASN A 147 -13.04 24.96 17.73
C ASN A 147 -12.52 25.44 16.34
N ASN A 148 -13.34 25.35 15.29
CA ASN A 148 -13.00 25.69 13.90
C ASN A 148 -11.92 24.80 13.24
N ILE A 149 -11.49 23.71 13.87
CA ILE A 149 -10.56 22.74 13.32
C ILE A 149 -11.29 21.40 13.14
N SER A 150 -11.15 20.75 11.99
CA SER A 150 -11.74 19.42 11.78
C SER A 150 -11.15 18.40 12.74
N VAL A 151 -11.94 17.41 13.17
CA VAL A 151 -11.45 16.29 14.01
C VAL A 151 -10.27 15.59 13.31
N LEU A 152 -10.33 15.51 11.98
CA LEU A 152 -9.24 15.04 11.14
C LEU A 152 -7.92 15.79 11.39
N ASN A 153 -7.94 17.13 11.35
CA ASN A 153 -6.74 17.94 11.59
C ASN A 153 -6.28 17.91 13.05
N HIS A 154 -7.20 17.73 14.00
CA HIS A 154 -6.84 17.48 15.40
C HIS A 154 -6.06 16.17 15.55
N CYS A 155 -6.54 15.08 14.94
CA CYS A 155 -5.82 13.79 14.91
C CYS A 155 -4.48 13.90 14.16
N ALA A 156 -4.42 14.66 13.07
CA ALA A 156 -3.18 14.88 12.32
C ALA A 156 -2.13 15.58 13.18
N SER A 157 -2.54 16.60 13.95
CA SER A 157 -1.63 17.30 14.87
C SER A 157 -1.06 16.40 15.97
N PHE A 158 -1.84 15.44 16.45
CA PHE A 158 -1.40 14.43 17.43
C PHE A 158 -0.38 13.45 16.84
N LEU A 159 -0.55 13.08 15.57
CA LEU A 159 0.36 12.19 14.82
C LEU A 159 1.61 12.92 14.28
N ASN A 160 1.57 14.25 14.19
CA ASN A 160 2.63 15.08 13.64
C ASN A 160 4.03 14.83 14.23
N PRO A 161 4.25 14.75 15.56
CA PRO A 161 5.60 14.54 16.09
C PRO A 161 6.22 13.21 15.60
N PHE A 162 5.41 12.16 15.44
CA PHE A 162 5.88 10.89 14.89
C PHE A 162 6.10 10.97 13.38
N ALA A 163 5.22 11.66 12.66
CA ALA A 163 5.36 11.85 11.22
C ALA A 163 6.64 12.62 10.85
N GLN A 164 6.98 13.68 11.60
CA GLN A 164 8.17 14.50 11.35
C GLN A 164 9.49 13.73 11.49
N LEU A 165 9.53 12.72 12.37
CA LEU A 165 10.68 11.82 12.50
C LEU A 165 10.92 11.02 11.21
N MET A 166 9.85 10.65 10.52
CA MET A 166 9.88 9.94 9.24
C MET A 166 10.08 10.88 8.04
N GLY A 167 10.21 12.19 8.26
CA GLY A 167 10.23 13.19 7.18
C GLY A 167 8.86 13.44 6.54
N LEU A 168 7.78 13.00 7.18
CA LEU A 168 6.39 13.17 6.76
C LEU A 168 5.71 14.27 7.58
N ASP A 169 4.51 14.66 7.16
CA ASP A 169 3.59 15.49 7.94
C ASP A 169 2.52 14.64 8.62
N GLY A 170 1.96 15.13 9.74
CA GLY A 170 0.91 14.45 10.50
C GLY A 170 -0.32 14.11 9.65
N VAL A 171 -0.64 14.95 8.67
CA VAL A 171 -1.72 14.68 7.70
C VAL A 171 -1.40 13.49 6.81
N ILE A 172 -0.16 13.38 6.31
CA ILE A 172 0.27 12.27 5.44
C ILE A 172 0.16 10.96 6.19
N LEU A 173 0.70 10.92 7.42
CA LEU A 173 0.65 9.71 8.23
C LEU A 173 -0.79 9.30 8.57
N LEU A 174 -1.64 10.26 8.95
CA LEU A 174 -3.06 10.00 9.19
C LEU A 174 -3.77 9.51 7.92
N ALA A 175 -3.44 10.07 6.76
CA ALA A 175 -4.01 9.65 5.48
C ALA A 175 -3.64 8.21 5.12
N PHE A 176 -2.41 7.76 5.40
CA PHE A 176 -2.06 6.34 5.26
C PHE A 176 -2.89 5.47 6.21
N ILE A 177 -3.06 5.88 7.47
CA ILE A 177 -3.82 5.12 8.48
C ILE A 177 -5.29 4.97 8.04
N LEU A 178 -5.91 6.07 7.60
CA LEU A 178 -7.28 6.09 7.10
C LEU A 178 -7.41 5.41 5.73
N GLY A 179 -6.34 5.38 4.94
CA GLY A 179 -6.21 4.69 3.65
C GLY A 179 -6.01 3.18 3.75
N PHE A 180 -6.00 2.60 4.96
CA PHE A 180 -5.91 1.16 5.17
C PHE A 180 -6.91 0.29 4.35
N PRO A 181 -8.17 0.71 4.10
CA PRO A 181 -9.09 -0.03 3.25
C PRO A 181 -8.63 -0.12 1.80
N ALA A 182 -8.12 0.99 1.26
CA ALA A 182 -7.71 1.15 -0.14
C ALA A 182 -6.53 2.12 -0.24
N ASN A 183 -5.37 1.66 -0.71
CA ASN A 183 -4.17 2.51 -0.75
C ASN A 183 -4.25 3.65 -1.78
N GLU A 184 -5.20 3.58 -2.71
CA GLU A 184 -5.43 4.60 -3.75
C GLU A 184 -6.05 5.88 -3.19
N ILE A 185 -6.77 5.81 -2.06
CA ILE A 185 -7.44 6.98 -1.47
C ILE A 185 -6.51 7.84 -0.60
N VAL A 186 -5.25 7.48 -0.43
CA VAL A 186 -4.30 8.22 0.42
C VAL A 186 -4.13 9.67 -0.07
N ILE A 187 -3.91 9.89 -1.37
CA ILE A 187 -3.77 11.24 -1.94
C ILE A 187 -5.07 12.05 -1.81
N PRO A 188 -6.25 11.51 -2.17
CA PRO A 188 -7.53 12.18 -1.89
C PRO A 188 -7.75 12.56 -0.42
N ILE A 189 -7.36 11.72 0.55
CA ILE A 189 -7.47 12.05 1.98
C ILE A 189 -6.53 13.21 2.36
N ILE A 190 -5.30 13.23 1.81
CA ILE A 190 -4.35 14.33 2.03
C ILE A 190 -4.94 15.65 1.52
N ILE A 191 -5.46 15.67 0.30
CA ILE A 191 -6.09 16.85 -0.32
C ILE A 191 -7.27 17.31 0.54
N MET A 192 -8.15 16.38 0.92
CA MET A 192 -9.31 16.65 1.77
C MET A 192 -8.92 17.29 3.11
N ALA A 193 -7.86 16.81 3.74
CA ALA A 193 -7.37 17.34 5.02
C ALA A 193 -6.77 18.75 4.88
N TYR A 194 -5.92 18.98 3.88
CA TYR A 194 -5.31 20.30 3.62
C TYR A 194 -6.34 21.35 3.21
N MET A 195 -7.35 20.96 2.42
CA MET A 195 -8.42 21.86 2.02
C MET A 195 -9.51 22.00 3.09
N SER A 196 -9.45 21.21 4.17
CA SER A 196 -10.49 21.15 5.22
C SER A 196 -11.90 20.93 4.66
N GLN A 197 -12.01 20.06 3.65
CA GLN A 197 -13.28 19.74 3.00
C GLN A 197 -13.85 18.42 3.50
N GLY A 198 -15.18 18.29 3.44
CA GLY A 198 -15.90 17.11 3.92
C GLY A 198 -16.00 15.94 2.93
N SER A 199 -15.41 16.07 1.73
CA SER A 199 -15.51 15.10 0.64
C SER A 199 -14.14 14.78 0.05
N LEU A 200 -13.93 13.51 -0.32
CA LEU A 200 -12.75 13.09 -1.07
C LEU A 200 -12.74 13.80 -2.43
N LEU A 201 -11.68 14.55 -2.71
CA LEU A 201 -11.47 15.23 -3.98
C LEU A 201 -10.29 14.62 -4.72
N GLU A 202 -10.37 14.65 -6.04
CA GLU A 202 -9.26 14.43 -6.95
C GLU A 202 -9.06 15.74 -7.72
N LEU A 203 -7.83 16.26 -7.71
CA LEU A 203 -7.50 17.47 -8.46
C LEU A 203 -7.07 17.06 -9.88
N ASP A 204 -7.79 17.54 -10.90
CA ASP A 204 -7.52 17.21 -12.30
C ASP A 204 -6.19 17.77 -12.82
N SER A 205 -5.60 18.76 -12.12
CA SER A 205 -4.35 19.40 -12.52
C SER A 205 -3.21 19.14 -11.52
N LEU A 206 -2.10 18.58 -12.04
CA LEU A 206 -0.88 18.32 -11.27
C LEU A 206 -0.23 19.60 -10.73
N THR A 207 -0.42 20.74 -11.42
CA THR A 207 0.13 22.03 -10.97
C THR A 207 -0.54 22.51 -9.69
N GLN A 208 -1.87 22.50 -9.63
CA GLN A 208 -2.62 22.89 -8.42
C GLN A 208 -2.33 21.94 -7.26
N LEU A 209 -2.20 20.63 -7.55
CA LEU A 209 -1.84 19.63 -6.56
C LEU A 209 -0.45 19.90 -5.95
N LYS A 210 0.53 20.26 -6.79
CA LYS A 210 1.87 20.65 -6.33
C LYS A 210 1.83 21.91 -5.47
N GLU A 211 1.10 22.95 -5.89
CA GLU A 211 0.97 24.20 -5.13
C GLU A 211 0.33 23.98 -3.76
N LEU A 212 -0.70 23.14 -3.68
CA LEU A 212 -1.33 22.76 -2.42
C LEU A 212 -0.32 22.08 -1.48
N PHE A 213 0.48 21.14 -1.98
CA PHE A 213 1.47 20.44 -1.17
C PHE A 213 2.60 21.36 -0.71
N VAL A 214 3.14 22.19 -1.60
CA VAL A 214 4.22 23.13 -1.26
C VAL A 214 3.74 24.19 -0.26
N SER A 215 2.50 24.68 -0.38
CA SER A 215 1.92 25.62 0.59
C SER A 215 1.75 25.03 2.00
N HIS A 216 1.60 23.71 2.11
CA HIS A 216 1.56 22.98 3.38
C HIS A 216 2.95 22.46 3.81
N GLY A 217 4.03 23.02 3.26
CA GLY A 217 5.40 22.74 3.70
C GLY A 217 6.03 21.49 3.11
N TRP A 218 5.48 20.93 2.02
CA TRP A 218 6.10 19.78 1.37
C TRP A 218 7.41 20.17 0.72
N THR A 219 8.47 19.49 1.15
CA THR A 219 9.78 19.55 0.52
C THR A 219 9.99 18.33 -0.37
N TRP A 220 11.07 18.35 -1.17
CA TRP A 220 11.49 17.16 -1.90
C TRP A 220 11.79 15.96 -0.97
N ILE A 221 12.22 16.23 0.27
CA ILE A 221 12.44 15.21 1.31
C ILE A 221 11.12 14.56 1.69
N THR A 222 10.07 15.36 1.92
CA THR A 222 8.72 14.87 2.22
C THR A 222 8.14 14.07 1.06
N ALA A 223 8.37 14.53 -0.17
CA ALA A 223 7.94 13.82 -1.37
C ALA A 223 8.58 12.43 -1.48
N VAL A 224 9.90 12.33 -1.32
CA VAL A 224 10.61 11.04 -1.36
C VAL A 224 10.23 10.15 -0.19
N SER A 225 10.09 10.69 1.02
CA SER A 225 9.66 9.93 2.19
C SER A 225 8.25 9.35 1.99
N THR A 226 7.34 10.11 1.37
CA THR A 226 5.99 9.65 1.02
C THR A 226 6.03 8.52 -0.01
N MET A 227 6.90 8.63 -1.03
CA MET A 227 7.10 7.59 -2.03
C MET A 227 7.69 6.30 -1.42
N LEU A 228 8.70 6.42 -0.56
CA LEU A 228 9.30 5.29 0.15
C LEU A 228 8.30 4.61 1.08
N PHE A 229 7.51 5.40 1.81
CA PHE A 229 6.50 4.85 2.71
C PHE A 229 5.38 4.14 1.93
N SER A 230 4.92 4.71 0.81
CA SER A 230 3.91 4.09 -0.07
C SER A 230 4.36 2.75 -0.67
N LEU A 231 5.67 2.51 -0.80
CA LEU A 231 6.23 1.23 -1.25
C LEU A 231 6.34 0.18 -0.14
N MET A 232 6.41 0.60 1.12
CA MET A 232 6.84 -0.26 2.23
C MET A 232 5.87 -0.27 3.41
N HIS A 233 4.65 0.24 3.24
CA HIS A 233 3.66 0.25 4.31
C HIS A 233 2.91 -1.08 4.41
N TRP A 234 1.90 -1.09 5.28
CA TRP A 234 1.03 -2.24 5.49
C TRP A 234 0.23 -2.60 4.23
N PRO A 235 -0.04 -3.89 4.01
CA PRO A 235 -0.91 -4.31 2.92
C PRO A 235 -2.35 -3.84 3.16
N CYS A 236 -3.10 -3.68 2.07
CA CYS A 236 -4.50 -3.27 2.16
C CYS A 236 -5.37 -4.31 2.88
N SER A 237 -6.50 -3.84 3.41
CA SER A 237 -7.44 -4.65 4.17
C SER A 237 -7.87 -5.95 3.49
N THR A 238 -8.07 -5.95 2.17
CA THR A 238 -8.49 -7.12 1.38
C THR A 238 -7.41 -8.21 1.33
N THR A 239 -6.14 -7.79 1.25
CA THR A 239 -4.98 -8.67 1.34
C THR A 239 -4.87 -9.28 2.74
N LEU A 240 -5.07 -8.49 3.80
CA LEU A 240 -5.06 -8.99 5.17
C LEU A 240 -6.19 -9.98 5.45
N LEU A 241 -7.39 -9.74 4.91
CA LEU A 241 -8.49 -10.70 4.97
C LEU A 241 -8.15 -12.01 4.27
N THR A 242 -7.43 -11.95 3.16
CA THR A 242 -6.98 -13.14 2.43
C THR A 242 -5.91 -13.87 3.22
N ILE A 243 -4.88 -13.18 3.73
CA ILE A 243 -3.85 -13.76 4.61
C ILE A 243 -4.50 -14.44 5.81
N LYS A 244 -5.47 -13.80 6.46
CA LYS A 244 -6.20 -14.39 7.59
C LYS A 244 -6.96 -15.66 7.18
N LYS A 245 -7.63 -15.67 6.01
CA LYS A 245 -8.37 -16.84 5.53
C LYS A 245 -7.45 -18.02 5.20
N GLU A 246 -6.30 -17.74 4.57
CA GLU A 246 -5.36 -18.79 4.17
C GLU A 246 -4.49 -19.29 5.33
N THR A 247 -4.09 -18.42 6.26
CA THR A 247 -3.26 -18.80 7.41
C THR A 247 -4.07 -19.21 8.65
N ASN A 248 -5.37 -18.90 8.68
CA ASN A 248 -6.30 -19.13 9.79
C ASN A 248 -5.75 -18.66 11.16
N SER A 249 -4.92 -17.62 11.18
CA SER A 249 -4.24 -17.17 12.40
C SER A 249 -4.02 -15.66 12.41
N TRP A 250 -4.55 -15.02 13.45
CA TRP A 250 -4.40 -13.59 13.68
C TRP A 250 -2.96 -13.15 13.96
N LYS A 251 -2.12 -14.05 14.50
CA LYS A 251 -0.70 -13.75 14.75
C LYS A 251 0.03 -13.48 13.44
N TRP A 252 -0.21 -14.31 12.42
CA TRP A 252 0.38 -14.13 11.10
C TRP A 252 -0.20 -12.90 10.40
N THR A 253 -1.50 -12.63 10.50
CA THR A 253 -2.07 -11.39 9.96
C THR A 253 -1.45 -10.12 10.59
N ALA A 254 -1.25 -10.10 11.91
CA ALA A 254 -0.61 -8.96 12.59
C ALA A 254 0.86 -8.80 12.16
N LEU A 255 1.61 -9.89 12.02
CA LEU A 255 2.98 -9.84 11.51
C LEU A 255 3.05 -9.32 10.06
N ALA A 256 2.07 -9.62 9.22
CA ALA A 256 2.00 -9.08 7.86
C ALA A 256 1.81 -7.55 7.83
N VAL A 257 1.20 -6.97 8.85
CA VAL A 257 1.08 -5.53 9.01
C VAL A 257 2.37 -4.95 9.59
N ILE A 258 2.83 -5.49 10.71
CA ILE A 258 3.91 -4.91 11.51
C ILE A 258 5.25 -4.96 10.78
N ILE A 259 5.59 -6.08 10.12
CA ILE A 259 6.90 -6.25 9.50
C ILE A 259 7.15 -5.21 8.39
N PRO A 260 6.29 -5.06 7.37
CA PRO A 260 6.48 -4.03 6.36
C PRO A 260 6.49 -2.64 6.97
N THR A 261 5.52 -2.33 7.83
CA THR A 261 5.40 -1.01 8.48
C THR A 261 6.65 -0.63 9.24
N ALA A 262 7.21 -1.52 10.04
CA ALA A 262 8.42 -1.25 10.81
C ALA A 262 9.61 -0.98 9.88
N ILE A 263 9.73 -1.72 8.78
CA ILE A 263 10.80 -1.52 7.81
C ILE A 263 10.59 -0.20 7.06
N GLY A 264 9.37 0.11 6.61
CA GLY A 264 9.04 1.38 5.96
C GLY A 264 9.31 2.58 6.86
N VAL A 265 8.90 2.52 8.14
CA VAL A 265 9.19 3.54 9.16
C VAL A 265 10.71 3.71 9.32
N THR A 266 11.45 2.61 9.46
CA THR A 266 12.90 2.66 9.63
C THR A 266 13.60 3.27 8.42
N VAL A 267 13.22 2.87 7.20
CA VAL A 267 13.78 3.40 5.95
C VAL A 267 13.47 4.89 5.80
N CYS A 268 12.25 5.33 6.12
CA CYS A 268 11.89 6.75 6.05
C CYS A 268 12.65 7.58 7.08
N ILE A 269 12.79 7.11 8.32
CA ILE A 269 13.57 7.80 9.35
C ILE A 269 15.05 7.90 8.94
N LEU A 270 15.65 6.82 8.45
CA LEU A 270 17.03 6.83 7.96
C LEU A 270 17.21 7.81 6.81
N PHE A 271 16.34 7.73 5.79
CA PHE A 271 16.37 8.64 4.66
C PHE A 271 16.20 10.10 5.06
N ALA A 272 15.18 10.41 5.87
CA ALA A 272 14.86 11.77 6.27
C ALA A 272 15.99 12.40 7.11
N ASN A 273 16.60 11.64 8.03
CA ASN A 273 17.73 12.14 8.82
C ASN A 273 18.97 12.34 7.95
N ILE A 274 19.28 11.42 7.04
CA ILE A 274 20.41 11.57 6.11
C ILE A 274 20.18 12.79 5.21
N ALA A 275 18.99 12.93 4.61
CA ALA A 275 18.68 14.04 3.72
C ALA A 275 18.72 15.40 4.44
N LYS A 276 18.23 15.47 5.68
CA LYS A 276 18.31 16.68 6.53
C LYS A 276 19.74 17.06 6.93
N LEU A 277 20.71 16.13 6.88
CA LEU A 277 22.13 16.46 7.12
C LEU A 277 22.79 17.13 5.91
N PHE A 278 22.24 16.93 4.71
CA PHE A 278 22.77 17.50 3.46
C PHE A 278 22.13 18.83 3.06
N VAL A 279 21.12 19.29 3.80
CA VAL A 279 20.39 20.55 3.59
C VAL A 279 20.67 21.48 4.74
#